data_AF-A0A838ELY5-F1
#
_entry.id   AF-A0A838ELY5-F1
#
_cell.length_a   1.000
_cell.length_b   1.000
_cell.length_c   1.000
_cell.angle_alpha   90.00
_cell.angle_beta   90.00
_cell.angle_gamma   90.00
#
_symmetry.space_group_name_H-M   'P 1'
#
loop_
_entity.id
_entity.type
_entity.pdbx_description
1 polymer ?
#
loop_
_entity_poly.entity_id
_entity_poly.type
_entity_poly.pdbx_seq_one_letter_code
_entity_poly.pdbx_strand_id
1 'polypeptide(L)'
;MNTFRYGLIEGNLCSLVVHFHIGPAKGISVNSAEKPGRIAVYPGSFDPLTNGHLDIARRAARIFDTLVIAVYAFPAKNVLFSVEERVTLWQEVIASEGLENVRVEKFTTLVVEYVRSIGGQAIIKGLRAPNDFEAEFQQGLMNRKLAPEIETVCLLTNLENLFVSSSLLKEVARLGGNVHDMLPEVVMRALQNKAGL
;
A
#
# COMPACT_ATOMS: atom_id res chain seq x y z
N MET A 1 20.85 10.90 -26.50
CA MET A 1 19.53 11.42 -26.08
C MET A 1 18.72 10.24 -25.55
N ASN A 2 18.26 10.12 -24.31
CA ASN A 2 18.58 10.76 -23.04
C ASN A 2 18.80 9.61 -22.05
N THR A 3 19.94 9.61 -21.36
CA THR A 3 20.22 8.64 -20.29
C THR A 3 20.06 9.39 -18.97
N PHE A 4 19.03 9.07 -18.19
CA PHE A 4 18.94 9.53 -16.81
C PHE A 4 19.91 8.70 -15.98
N ARG A 5 20.93 9.37 -15.43
CA ARG A 5 21.84 8.81 -14.43
C ARG A 5 21.42 9.33 -13.06
N TYR A 6 20.94 8.46 -12.18
CA TYR A 6 21.03 8.71 -10.75
C TYR A 6 22.47 8.39 -10.33
N GLY A 7 23.30 9.42 -10.24
CA GLY A 7 24.64 9.33 -9.70
C GLY A 7 24.60 9.62 -8.20
N LEU A 8 24.90 8.62 -7.38
CA LEU A 8 25.42 8.86 -6.03
C LEU A 8 26.85 9.40 -6.19
N ILE A 9 27.06 10.63 -5.74
CA ILE A 9 28.36 11.27 -5.49
C ILE A 9 28.77 10.73 -4.11
N GLU A 10 29.90 10.06 -3.87
CA GLU A 10 31.30 10.46 -4.01
C GLU A 10 32.24 9.23 -4.04
N GLY A 11 33.42 9.38 -4.66
CA GLY A 11 34.64 8.66 -4.27
C GLY A 11 35.12 7.50 -5.15
N ASN A 12 36.17 7.74 -5.94
CA ASN A 12 37.08 6.82 -6.64
C ASN A 12 36.47 5.73 -7.55
N LEU A 13 36.60 5.96 -8.85
CA LEU A 13 36.46 4.95 -9.91
C LEU A 13 37.52 3.86 -9.76
N CYS A 14 37.16 2.73 -9.16
CA CYS A 14 37.84 1.46 -9.36
C CYS A 14 36.94 0.59 -10.26
N SER A 15 37.32 0.43 -11.53
CA SER A 15 36.60 -0.45 -12.45
C SER A 15 36.90 -1.91 -12.10
N LEU A 16 36.00 -2.55 -11.33
CA LEU A 16 36.05 -4.00 -11.10
C LEU A 16 35.38 -4.71 -12.29
N VAL A 17 36.20 -5.29 -13.17
CA VAL A 17 35.72 -6.22 -14.21
C VAL A 17 35.67 -7.62 -13.60
N VAL A 18 34.47 -8.14 -13.34
CA VAL A 18 34.28 -9.51 -12.84
C VAL A 18 34.14 -10.45 -14.05
N HIS A 19 35.14 -11.30 -14.28
CA HIS A 19 35.04 -12.41 -15.24
C HIS A 19 34.33 -13.60 -14.58
N PHE A 20 33.18 -13.99 -15.10
CA PHE A 20 32.50 -15.23 -14.71
C PHE A 20 33.05 -16.40 -15.53
N HIS A 21 33.56 -17.43 -14.85
CA HIS A 21 33.86 -18.73 -15.45
C HIS A 21 32.68 -19.67 -15.17
N ILE A 22 31.88 -19.98 -16.19
CA ILE A 22 30.74 -20.90 -16.06
C ILE A 22 31.25 -22.31 -16.35
N GLY A 23 31.40 -23.12 -15.30
CA GLY A 23 31.60 -24.57 -15.43
C GLY A 23 30.30 -25.31 -15.77
N PRO A 24 30.36 -26.57 -16.25
CA PRO A 24 29.18 -27.31 -16.70
C PRO A 24 28.19 -27.53 -15.56
N ALA A 25 26.91 -27.20 -15.82
CA ALA A 25 25.83 -27.29 -14.87
C ALA A 25 25.57 -28.76 -14.46
N LYS A 26 25.85 -29.10 -13.20
CA LYS A 26 25.27 -30.29 -12.57
C LYS A 26 23.81 -29.99 -12.28
N GLY A 27 22.90 -30.75 -12.88
CA GLY A 27 21.46 -30.65 -12.64
C GLY A 27 21.15 -30.86 -11.16
N ILE A 28 20.74 -29.79 -10.48
CA ILE A 28 20.14 -29.85 -9.16
C ILE A 28 18.65 -30.08 -9.38
N SER A 29 18.17 -31.29 -9.07
CA SER A 29 16.74 -31.57 -8.99
C SER A 29 16.19 -30.84 -7.75
N VAL A 30 15.58 -29.67 -7.98
CA VAL A 30 14.89 -28.93 -6.93
C VAL A 30 13.53 -29.60 -6.72
N ASN A 31 13.33 -30.25 -5.57
CA ASN A 31 12.00 -30.62 -5.12
C ASN A 31 11.24 -29.32 -4.83
N SER A 32 10.45 -28.84 -5.79
CA SER A 32 9.59 -27.67 -5.61
C SER A 32 8.33 -28.10 -4.87
N ALA A 33 8.41 -28.19 -3.54
CA ALA A 33 7.21 -27.95 -2.75
C ALA A 33 6.71 -26.55 -3.17
N GLU A 34 5.49 -26.46 -3.71
CA GLU A 34 4.88 -25.17 -4.06
C GLU A 34 4.97 -24.27 -2.84
N LYS A 35 5.72 -23.16 -2.97
CA LYS A 35 5.75 -22.16 -1.91
C LYS A 35 4.33 -21.63 -1.75
N PRO A 36 3.78 -21.57 -0.53
CA PRO A 36 2.48 -20.96 -0.31
C PRO A 36 2.49 -19.53 -0.87
N GLY A 37 1.39 -19.13 -1.52
CA GLY A 37 1.25 -17.82 -2.12
C GLY A 37 1.52 -16.71 -1.11
N ARG A 38 2.23 -15.66 -1.54
CA ARG A 38 2.64 -14.56 -0.68
C ARG A 38 1.48 -13.60 -0.48
N ILE A 39 0.98 -13.54 0.76
CA ILE A 39 -0.15 -12.69 1.12
C ILE A 39 0.38 -11.45 1.85
N ALA A 40 0.01 -10.28 1.35
CA ALA A 40 0.24 -9.00 2.01
C ALA A 40 -1.07 -8.36 2.45
N VAL A 41 -1.01 -7.60 3.54
CA VAL A 41 -2.11 -6.79 4.05
C VAL A 41 -1.77 -5.33 3.90
N TYR A 42 -2.66 -4.55 3.28
CA TYR A 42 -2.58 -3.09 3.24
C TYR A 42 -3.62 -2.50 4.20
N PRO A 43 -3.24 -2.23 5.47
CA PRO A 43 -4.15 -1.71 6.48
C PRO A 43 -4.34 -0.21 6.37
N GLY A 44 -5.53 0.27 6.68
CA GLY A 44 -5.80 1.71 6.76
C GLY A 44 -7.21 2.05 7.24
N SER A 45 -7.42 3.31 7.60
CA SER A 45 -8.76 3.84 7.83
C SER A 45 -9.48 4.09 6.50
N PHE A 46 -8.79 4.60 5.48
CA PHE A 46 -9.35 4.84 4.14
C PHE A 46 -10.66 5.66 4.14
N ASP A 47 -10.64 6.84 4.78
CA ASP A 47 -11.83 7.67 4.95
C ASP A 47 -11.73 9.07 4.29
N PRO A 48 -12.00 9.16 2.96
CA PRO A 48 -12.15 8.05 2.02
C PRO A 48 -10.80 7.53 1.49
N LEU A 49 -10.83 6.42 0.74
CA LEU A 49 -9.70 6.01 -0.09
C LEU A 49 -9.43 7.07 -1.19
N THR A 50 -8.19 7.18 -1.67
CA THR A 50 -7.75 8.24 -2.60
C THR A 50 -6.93 7.64 -3.73
N ASN A 51 -6.60 8.45 -4.76
CA ASN A 51 -5.73 8.01 -5.85
C ASN A 51 -4.35 7.57 -5.36
N GLY A 52 -3.84 8.19 -4.29
CA GLY A 52 -2.61 7.75 -3.63
C GLY A 52 -2.72 6.35 -3.02
N HIS A 53 -3.83 6.05 -2.32
CA HIS A 53 -4.06 4.70 -1.79
C HIS A 53 -4.17 3.66 -2.91
N LEU A 54 -4.86 4.01 -4.00
CA LEU A 54 -5.02 3.13 -5.16
C LEU A 54 -3.69 2.83 -5.85
N ASP A 55 -2.79 3.82 -6.00
CA ASP A 55 -1.43 3.59 -6.54
C ASP A 55 -0.66 2.56 -5.70
N ILE A 56 -0.68 2.70 -4.37
CA ILE A 56 -0.02 1.77 -3.46
C ILE A 56 -0.63 0.37 -3.58
N ALA A 57 -1.95 0.26 -3.65
CA ALA A 57 -2.63 -1.02 -3.83
C ALA A 57 -2.23 -1.71 -5.14
N ARG A 58 -2.27 -0.99 -6.28
CA ARG A 58 -1.84 -1.51 -7.59
C ARG A 58 -0.39 -2.02 -7.55
N ARG A 59 0.49 -1.27 -6.91
CA ARG A 59 1.91 -1.63 -6.83
C ARG A 59 2.17 -2.82 -5.92
N ALA A 60 1.49 -2.89 -4.78
CA ALA A 60 1.58 -4.03 -3.89
C ALA A 60 1.01 -5.30 -4.55
N ALA A 61 -0.10 -5.19 -5.29
CA ALA A 61 -0.70 -6.30 -6.02
C ALA A 61 0.23 -6.88 -7.12
N ARG A 62 1.23 -6.13 -7.60
CA ARG A 62 2.26 -6.64 -8.51
C ARG A 62 3.42 -7.36 -7.82
N ILE A 63 3.60 -7.14 -6.52
CA ILE A 63 4.70 -7.70 -5.72
C ILE A 63 4.28 -9.01 -5.04
N PHE A 64 3.03 -9.06 -4.60
CA PHE A 64 2.45 -10.16 -3.83
C PHE A 64 1.44 -10.95 -4.66
N ASP A 65 1.32 -12.24 -4.35
CA ASP A 65 0.42 -13.13 -5.06
C ASP A 65 -1.05 -12.81 -4.69
N THR A 66 -1.27 -12.39 -3.43
CA THR A 66 -2.56 -11.85 -2.96
C THR A 66 -2.33 -10.58 -2.13
N LEU A 67 -3.14 -9.55 -2.37
CA LEU A 67 -3.21 -8.36 -1.53
C LEU A 67 -4.57 -8.28 -0.83
N VAL A 68 -4.56 -8.05 0.47
CA VAL A 68 -5.76 -7.77 1.26
C VAL A 68 -5.77 -6.32 1.69
N ILE A 69 -6.71 -5.53 1.16
CA ILE A 69 -7.01 -4.20 1.68
C ILE A 69 -7.77 -4.38 3.00
N ALA A 70 -7.14 -4.07 4.12
CA ALA A 70 -7.70 -4.25 5.45
C ALA A 70 -8.20 -2.91 6.01
N VAL A 71 -9.51 -2.74 5.98
CA VAL A 71 -10.20 -1.53 6.43
C VAL A 71 -10.41 -1.60 7.95
N TYR A 72 -9.79 -0.70 8.70
CA TYR A 72 -9.91 -0.71 10.15
C TYR A 72 -11.31 -0.26 10.59
N ALA A 73 -11.94 -1.04 11.47
CA ALA A 73 -13.32 -0.82 11.90
C ALA A 73 -13.48 0.31 12.94
N PHE A 74 -12.45 0.59 13.74
CA PHE A 74 -12.52 1.55 14.85
C PHE A 74 -11.53 2.72 14.72
N PRO A 75 -11.51 3.45 13.59
CA PRO A 75 -10.68 4.64 13.47
C PRO A 75 -11.03 5.66 14.56
N ALA A 76 -10.03 6.42 15.01
CA ALA A 76 -10.24 7.52 15.96
C ALA A 76 -11.18 8.60 15.36
N LYS A 77 -11.81 9.41 16.23
CA LYS A 77 -13.01 10.23 15.98
C LYS A 77 -13.06 10.98 14.63
N ASN A 78 -14.29 11.09 14.11
CA ASN A 78 -14.77 11.81 12.92
C ASN A 78 -14.41 11.16 11.56
N VAL A 79 -14.85 9.91 11.39
CA VAL A 79 -14.96 9.33 10.04
C VAL A 79 -16.20 9.84 9.32
N LEU A 80 -16.03 10.13 8.04
CA LEU A 80 -17.11 10.54 7.14
C LEU A 80 -17.94 9.35 6.68
N PHE A 81 -17.27 8.24 6.40
CA PHE A 81 -17.88 6.99 5.94
C PHE A 81 -17.82 5.91 7.03
N SER A 82 -18.90 5.14 7.18
CA SER A 82 -18.93 3.94 8.02
C SER A 82 -17.90 2.90 7.52
N VAL A 83 -17.57 1.90 8.34
CA VAL A 83 -16.65 0.85 7.89
C VAL A 83 -17.22 0.08 6.70
N GLU A 84 -18.54 -0.15 6.69
CA GLU A 84 -19.25 -0.78 5.59
C GLU A 84 -19.13 0.06 4.30
N GLU A 85 -19.38 1.37 4.38
CA GLU A 85 -19.24 2.28 3.23
C GLU A 85 -17.81 2.27 2.68
N ARG A 86 -16.80 2.32 3.55
CA ARG A 86 -15.38 2.31 3.14
C ARG A 86 -14.97 1.00 2.47
N VAL A 87 -15.48 -0.14 2.97
CA VAL A 87 -15.27 -1.44 2.33
C VAL A 87 -15.93 -1.50 0.97
N THR A 88 -17.20 -1.07 0.86
CA THR A 88 -17.94 -1.04 -0.41
C THR A 88 -17.24 -0.18 -1.45
N LEU A 89 -16.80 1.03 -1.08
CA LEU A 89 -16.05 1.91 -1.98
C LEU A 89 -14.77 1.26 -2.50
N TRP A 90 -14.03 0.57 -1.63
CA TRP A 90 -12.86 -0.18 -2.07
C TRP A 90 -13.22 -1.32 -3.01
N GLN A 91 -14.27 -2.09 -2.72
CA GLN A 91 -14.70 -3.20 -3.58
C GLN A 91 -15.07 -2.70 -4.98
N GLU A 92 -15.83 -1.60 -5.08
CA GLU A 92 -16.19 -0.99 -6.36
C GLU A 92 -14.95 -0.50 -7.14
N VAL A 93 -14.00 0.15 -6.45
CA VAL A 93 -12.75 0.60 -7.07
C VAL A 93 -11.93 -0.59 -7.57
N ILE A 94 -11.70 -1.61 -6.74
CA ILE A 94 -10.94 -2.80 -7.12
C ILE A 94 -11.57 -3.53 -8.32
N ALA A 95 -12.90 -3.64 -8.33
CA ALA A 95 -13.63 -4.24 -9.45
C ALA A 95 -13.46 -3.42 -10.74
N SER A 96 -13.54 -2.09 -10.66
CA SER A 96 -13.34 -1.21 -11.83
C SER A 96 -11.92 -1.26 -12.40
N GLU A 97 -10.95 -1.62 -11.56
CA GLU A 97 -9.53 -1.72 -11.91
C GLU A 97 -9.12 -3.10 -12.45
N GLY A 98 -10.02 -4.10 -12.37
CA GLY A 98 -9.71 -5.46 -12.80
C GLY A 98 -8.60 -6.13 -11.96
N LEU A 99 -8.45 -5.73 -10.69
CA LEU A 99 -7.41 -6.27 -9.81
C LEU A 99 -7.88 -7.58 -9.15
N GLU A 100 -7.80 -8.69 -9.91
CA GLU A 100 -8.32 -10.01 -9.50
C GLU A 100 -7.64 -10.61 -8.26
N ASN A 101 -6.39 -10.24 -7.99
CA ASN A 101 -5.64 -10.73 -6.84
C ASN A 101 -5.74 -9.83 -5.60
N VAL A 102 -6.68 -8.88 -5.61
CA VAL A 102 -6.93 -7.96 -4.50
C VAL A 102 -8.30 -8.25 -3.91
N ARG A 103 -8.36 -8.43 -2.59
CA ARG A 103 -9.62 -8.54 -1.84
C ARG A 103 -9.68 -7.50 -0.72
N VAL A 104 -10.90 -7.17 -0.31
CA VAL A 104 -11.16 -6.10 0.66
C VAL A 104 -11.89 -6.69 1.85
N GLU A 105 -11.36 -6.45 3.04
CA GLU A 105 -11.94 -6.94 4.29
C GLU A 105 -11.88 -5.85 5.36
N LYS A 106 -12.80 -5.92 6.34
CA LYS A 106 -12.66 -5.14 7.57
C LYS A 106 -11.94 -5.94 8.64
N PHE A 107 -11.18 -5.27 9.49
CA PHE A 107 -10.55 -5.88 10.65
C PHE A 107 -10.74 -5.05 11.93
N THR A 108 -10.71 -5.74 13.07
CA THR A 108 -11.02 -5.20 14.40
C THR A 108 -9.92 -5.46 15.43
N THR A 109 -8.89 -6.23 15.06
CA THR A 109 -7.81 -6.67 15.94
C THR A 109 -6.53 -5.86 15.70
N LEU A 110 -5.45 -6.19 16.42
CA LEU A 110 -4.11 -5.72 16.06
C LEU A 110 -3.79 -6.19 14.64
N VAL A 111 -3.20 -5.30 13.83
CA VAL A 111 -2.90 -5.61 12.42
C VAL A 111 -2.04 -6.86 12.28
N VAL A 112 -1.06 -7.06 13.16
CA VAL A 112 -0.20 -8.25 13.16
C VAL A 112 -0.97 -9.54 13.44
N GLU A 113 -1.99 -9.49 14.31
CA GLU A 113 -2.85 -10.65 14.58
C GLU A 113 -3.76 -10.95 13.40
N TYR A 114 -4.29 -9.91 12.75
CA TYR A 114 -5.09 -10.08 11.54
C TYR A 114 -4.26 -10.67 10.40
N VAL A 115 -3.06 -10.15 10.14
CA VAL A 115 -2.12 -10.68 9.15
C VAL A 115 -1.83 -12.15 9.43
N ARG A 116 -1.53 -12.52 10.68
CA ARG A 116 -1.30 -13.91 11.08
C ARG A 116 -2.52 -14.80 10.86
N SER A 117 -3.72 -14.32 11.17
CA SER A 117 -4.96 -15.09 11.04
C SER A 117 -5.29 -15.51 9.61
N ILE A 118 -4.79 -14.78 8.61
CA ILE A 118 -4.99 -15.10 7.18
C ILE A 118 -3.75 -15.73 6.54
N GLY A 119 -2.74 -16.09 7.33
CA GLY A 119 -1.47 -16.63 6.83
C GLY A 119 -0.62 -15.60 6.05
N GLY A 120 -0.83 -14.31 6.31
CA GLY A 120 -0.06 -13.23 5.70
C GLY A 120 1.33 -13.08 6.29
N GLN A 121 2.22 -12.48 5.51
CA GLN A 121 3.63 -12.30 5.86
C GLN A 121 4.14 -10.86 5.71
N ALA A 122 3.30 -9.95 5.21
CA ALA A 122 3.69 -8.58 4.96
C ALA A 122 2.59 -7.59 5.29
N ILE A 123 2.98 -6.46 5.85
CA ILE A 123 2.16 -5.26 6.03
C ILE A 123 2.66 -4.20 5.04
N ILE A 124 1.77 -3.69 4.19
CA ILE A 124 2.08 -2.65 3.22
C ILE A 124 1.82 -1.28 3.83
N LYS A 125 2.77 -0.35 3.65
CA LYS A 125 2.64 1.05 4.04
C LYS A 125 3.01 1.97 2.87
N GLY A 126 2.29 3.07 2.73
CA GLY A 126 2.62 4.13 1.78
C GLY A 126 3.35 5.26 2.49
N LEU A 127 4.52 5.66 1.98
CA LEU A 127 5.26 6.83 2.49
C LEU A 127 5.06 8.00 1.54
N ARG A 128 4.54 9.15 2.02
CA ARG A 128 4.37 10.35 1.19
C ARG A 128 5.41 11.40 1.54
N ALA A 129 5.51 11.76 2.81
CA ALA A 129 6.43 12.79 3.28
C ALA A 129 7.36 12.26 4.39
N PRO A 130 8.49 12.95 4.68
CA PRO A 130 9.34 12.62 5.82
C PRO A 130 8.59 12.50 7.15
N ASN A 131 7.51 13.25 7.34
CA ASN A 131 6.71 13.20 8.56
C ASN A 131 5.87 11.91 8.68
N ASP A 132 5.44 11.31 7.56
CA ASP A 132 4.78 10.00 7.59
C ASP A 132 5.79 8.91 7.98
N PHE A 133 7.05 9.07 7.57
CA PHE A 133 8.10 8.08 7.83
C PHE A 133 8.32 7.85 9.32
N GLU A 134 8.34 8.89 10.15
CA GLU A 134 8.57 8.71 11.59
C GLU A 134 7.49 7.85 12.25
N ALA A 135 6.23 8.14 11.99
CA ALA A 135 5.10 7.37 12.52
C ALA A 135 5.12 5.92 12.00
N GLU A 136 5.33 5.74 10.69
CA GLU A 136 5.38 4.42 10.07
C GLU A 136 6.61 3.60 10.50
N PHE A 137 7.74 4.26 10.74
CA PHE A 137 8.96 3.65 11.26
C PHE A 137 8.74 3.12 12.68
N GLN A 138 8.18 3.95 13.57
CA GLN A 138 7.84 3.53 14.94
C GLN A 138 6.85 2.37 14.95
N GLN A 139 5.79 2.45 14.13
CA GLN A 139 4.81 1.38 14.01
C GLN A 139 5.44 0.08 13.46
N GLY A 140 6.30 0.19 12.45
CA GLY A 140 7.04 -0.94 11.88
C GLY A 140 7.93 -1.64 12.90
N LEU A 141 8.66 -0.89 13.73
CA LEU A 141 9.46 -1.46 14.81
C LEU A 141 8.61 -2.17 15.87
N MET A 142 7.45 -1.58 16.23
CA MET A 142 6.51 -2.22 17.15
C MET A 142 5.94 -3.52 16.56
N ASN A 143 5.52 -3.50 15.30
CA ASN A 143 5.03 -4.69 14.61
C ASN A 143 6.09 -5.79 14.58
N ARG A 144 7.35 -5.46 14.25
CA ARG A 144 8.47 -6.41 14.25
C ARG A 144 8.72 -7.01 15.64
N LYS A 145 8.53 -6.22 16.70
CA LYS A 145 8.65 -6.72 18.08
C LYS A 145 7.54 -7.70 18.44
N LEU A 146 6.31 -7.45 17.98
CA LEU A 146 5.12 -8.26 18.28
C LEU A 146 4.98 -9.50 17.39
N ALA A 147 5.46 -9.41 16.14
CA ALA A 147 5.39 -10.46 15.14
C ALA A 147 6.64 -10.43 14.25
N PRO A 148 7.78 -10.99 14.72
CA PRO A 148 9.05 -10.99 13.98
C PRO A 148 9.00 -11.69 12.61
N GLU A 149 7.99 -12.54 12.40
CA GLU A 149 7.72 -13.27 11.16
C GLU A 149 6.97 -12.44 10.10
N ILE A 150 6.42 -11.29 10.48
CA ILE A 150 5.69 -10.37 9.60
C ILE A 150 6.57 -9.18 9.25
N GLU A 151 6.84 -8.98 7.97
CA GLU A 151 7.63 -7.85 7.50
C GLU A 151 6.77 -6.61 7.22
N THR A 152 7.31 -5.42 7.46
CA THR A 152 6.68 -4.16 7.02
C THR A 152 7.35 -3.67 5.75
N VAL A 153 6.57 -3.51 4.69
CA VAL A 153 7.04 -3.08 3.36
C VAL A 153 6.50 -1.69 3.07
N CYS A 154 7.41 -0.73 3.04
CA CYS A 154 7.09 0.66 2.71
C CYS A 154 7.28 0.91 1.21
N LEU A 155 6.23 1.41 0.54
CA LEU A 155 6.26 1.86 -0.83
C LEU A 155 6.25 3.39 -0.86
N LEU A 156 7.21 3.99 -1.56
CA LEU A 156 7.25 5.44 -1.79
C LEU A 156 6.08 5.85 -2.68
N THR A 157 5.29 6.83 -2.27
CA THR A 157 4.16 7.35 -3.04
C THR A 157 4.63 8.06 -4.31
N ASN A 158 3.84 7.97 -5.38
CA ASN A 158 4.13 8.71 -6.61
C ASN A 158 4.08 10.23 -6.37
N LEU A 159 4.92 11.00 -7.08
CA LEU A 159 5.07 12.45 -6.91
C LEU A 159 3.72 13.20 -7.01
N GLU A 160 2.88 12.79 -7.95
CA GLU A 160 1.55 13.38 -8.20
C GLU A 160 0.60 13.25 -7.00
N ASN A 161 0.82 12.28 -6.11
CA ASN A 161 -0.04 11.99 -4.96
C ASN A 161 0.55 12.45 -3.62
N LEU A 162 1.70 13.16 -3.63
CA LEU A 162 2.41 13.54 -2.40
C LEU A 162 1.56 14.38 -1.43
N PHE A 163 0.72 15.27 -1.96
CA PHE A 163 -0.10 16.19 -1.16
C PHE A 163 -1.47 15.60 -0.78
N VAL A 164 -1.78 14.38 -1.25
CA VAL A 164 -3.11 13.80 -1.10
C VAL A 164 -3.22 13.10 0.26
N SER A 165 -4.04 13.67 1.14
CA SER A 165 -4.47 13.03 2.39
C SER A 165 -5.98 13.10 2.54
N SER A 166 -6.60 12.03 3.04
CA SER A 166 -8.07 11.99 3.19
C SER A 166 -8.58 13.10 4.10
N SER A 167 -7.84 13.48 5.15
CA SER A 167 -8.19 14.59 6.02
C SER A 167 -8.22 15.92 5.27
N LEU A 168 -7.17 16.24 4.50
CA LEU A 168 -7.10 17.47 3.71
C LEU A 168 -8.19 17.49 2.62
N LEU A 169 -8.42 16.37 1.93
CA LEU A 169 -9.46 16.28 0.92
C LEU A 169 -10.86 16.53 1.49
N LYS A 170 -11.16 15.97 2.67
CA LYS A 170 -12.44 16.22 3.35
C LYS A 170 -12.61 17.69 3.70
N GLU A 171 -11.55 18.36 4.15
CA GLU A 171 -11.58 19.78 4.46
C GLU A 171 -11.81 20.64 3.22
N VAL A 172 -11.04 20.41 2.15
CA VAL A 172 -11.17 21.12 0.87
C VAL A 172 -12.57 20.93 0.27
N ALA A 173 -13.06 19.68 0.24
CA ALA A 173 -14.39 19.38 -0.28
C ALA A 173 -15.48 20.08 0.53
N ARG A 174 -15.40 20.06 1.87
CA ARG A 174 -16.36 20.74 2.75
C ARG A 174 -16.41 22.26 2.52
N LEU A 175 -15.29 22.84 2.09
CA LEU A 175 -15.18 24.27 1.77
C LEU A 175 -15.54 24.59 0.31
N GLY A 176 -16.03 23.61 -0.46
CA GLY A 176 -16.43 23.78 -1.87
C GLY A 176 -15.27 23.76 -2.88
N GLY A 177 -14.07 23.33 -2.46
CA GLY A 177 -12.95 23.15 -3.37
C GLY A 177 -13.08 21.91 -4.24
N ASN A 178 -12.50 21.95 -5.44
CA ASN A 178 -12.50 20.82 -6.37
C ASN A 178 -11.43 19.79 -5.99
N VAL A 179 -11.85 18.55 -5.71
CA VAL A 179 -10.99 17.41 -5.36
C VAL A 179 -11.10 16.24 -6.34
N HIS A 180 -11.73 16.47 -7.50
CA HIS A 180 -12.09 15.43 -8.47
C HIS A 180 -10.88 14.57 -8.88
N ASP A 181 -9.76 15.19 -9.22
CA ASP A 181 -8.58 14.49 -9.76
C ASP A 181 -7.74 13.78 -8.69
N MET A 182 -8.19 13.83 -7.42
CA MET A 182 -7.50 13.23 -6.27
C MET A 182 -8.18 11.96 -5.75
N LEU A 183 -9.35 11.64 -6.29
CA LEU A 183 -10.20 10.52 -5.88
C LEU A 183 -10.59 9.65 -7.08
N PRO A 184 -10.79 8.34 -6.87
CA PRO A 184 -11.49 7.52 -7.86
C PRO A 184 -12.92 8.05 -8.07
N GLU A 185 -13.44 7.94 -9.28
CA GLU A 185 -14.74 8.53 -9.66
C GLU A 185 -15.88 8.09 -8.74
N VAL A 186 -15.91 6.80 -8.36
CA VAL A 186 -16.92 6.25 -7.46
C VAL A 186 -16.90 6.86 -6.06
N VAL A 187 -15.69 7.19 -5.60
CA VAL A 187 -15.47 7.83 -4.30
C VAL A 187 -15.87 9.30 -4.37
N MET A 188 -15.59 9.97 -5.50
CA MET A 188 -16.01 11.34 -5.73
C MET A 188 -17.54 11.47 -5.69
N ARG A 189 -18.26 10.58 -6.37
CA ARG A 189 -19.73 10.53 -6.33
C ARG A 189 -20.26 10.29 -4.91
N ALA A 190 -19.65 9.37 -4.16
CA ALA A 190 -20.04 9.11 -2.78
C ALA A 190 -19.78 10.31 -1.87
N LEU A 191 -18.67 11.03 -2.08
CA LEU A 191 -18.33 12.23 -1.33
C LEU A 191 -19.34 13.35 -1.57
N GLN A 192 -19.76 13.58 -2.82
CA GLN A 192 -20.80 14.57 -3.16
C GLN A 192 -22.10 14.30 -2.43
N ASN A 193 -22.60 13.07 -2.52
CA ASN A 193 -23.83 12.63 -1.86
C ASN A 193 -23.78 12.81 -0.33
N LYS A 194 -22.60 12.60 0.30
CA LYS A 194 -22.44 12.66 1.76
C LYS A 194 -22.24 14.08 2.28
N ALA A 195 -21.46 14.89 1.56
CA ALA A 195 -21.13 16.26 1.95
C ALA A 195 -22.24 17.28 1.60
N GLY A 196 -23.30 16.83 0.90
CA GLY A 196 -24.34 17.73 0.39
C GLY A 196 -23.80 18.69 -0.68
N LEU A 197 -22.75 18.26 -1.40
CA LEU A 197 -22.18 18.97 -2.55
C LEU A 197 -22.89 18.55 -3.83
#